data_AF-A0A6M0IEL3-F1
#
_entry.id   AF-A0A6M0IEL3-F1
#
_cell.length_a   1.000
_cell.length_b   1.000
_cell.length_c   1.000
_cell.angle_alpha   90.00
_cell.angle_beta   90.00
_cell.angle_gamma   90.00
#
_symmetry.space_group_name_H-M   'P 1'
#
loop_
_entity.id
_entity.type
_entity.pdbx_description
1 polymer ?
#
loop_
_entity_poly.entity_id
_entity_poly.type
_entity_poly.pdbx_seq_one_letter_code
_entity_poly.pdbx_strand_id
1 'polypeptide(L)'
;MRLATPFRIHSFILTIVLGLVLSTTAVFAQASPDRVLVFSKTATFRHQSIPAGQQALFKMGKENGFLVDTTENAANFTDDNLKRYKAIIFLSTTGNVFNEAQKAAFQKYIQAGGGFVGIHAASDTEHDWPWYGQLVGAYFINHPGMYVGENGKRSSNVQDGEAYAVDKKNPSMFGFPDRWKIKDEFYNFSEFKSPVNVLVKLDEKSYVDGKMGDNHPMAWYHEFEKGKIFYTAFGHTDEMYSNPVFLKHLLGGLQYVKTTAK
;
A
#
# COMPACT_ATOMS: atom_id res chain seq x y z
N MET A 1 -63.08 30.81 -84.59
CA MET A 1 -61.72 30.44 -85.04
C MET A 1 -60.71 31.20 -84.20
N ARG A 2 -59.77 30.49 -83.55
CA ARG A 2 -58.73 30.95 -82.60
C ARG A 2 -59.24 31.29 -81.19
N LEU A 3 -58.60 30.94 -80.08
CA LEU A 3 -57.69 29.86 -79.65
C LEU A 3 -57.58 30.10 -78.13
N ALA A 4 -58.04 29.16 -77.30
CA ALA A 4 -57.86 29.20 -75.85
C ALA A 4 -56.55 28.48 -75.50
N THR A 5 -55.69 29.11 -74.69
CA THR A 5 -54.52 28.44 -74.05
C THR A 5 -54.48 28.79 -72.56
N PRO A 6 -53.98 27.87 -71.70
CA PRO A 6 -54.35 27.85 -70.29
C PRO A 6 -53.31 28.45 -69.34
N PHE A 7 -53.81 28.81 -68.16
CA PHE A 7 -53.10 29.19 -66.95
C PHE A 7 -51.99 28.19 -66.56
N ARG A 8 -50.78 28.70 -66.25
CA ARG A 8 -49.69 27.94 -65.61
C ARG A 8 -49.68 28.23 -64.10
N ILE A 9 -49.93 27.20 -63.29
CA ILE A 9 -49.79 27.23 -61.83
C ILE A 9 -48.33 26.84 -61.51
N HIS A 10 -47.57 27.74 -60.90
CA HIS A 10 -46.22 27.43 -60.40
C HIS A 10 -46.36 26.81 -59.00
N SER A 11 -46.04 25.52 -58.88
CA SER A 11 -45.91 24.83 -57.59
C SER A 11 -44.60 25.23 -56.90
N PHE A 12 -44.70 25.85 -55.72
CA PHE A 12 -43.58 25.98 -54.79
C PHE A 12 -43.46 24.68 -53.99
N ILE A 13 -42.40 23.89 -54.22
CA ILE A 13 -42.04 22.75 -53.38
C ILE A 13 -41.02 23.24 -52.35
N LEU A 14 -41.47 23.40 -51.11
CA LEU A 14 -40.66 23.66 -49.93
C LEU A 14 -39.98 22.35 -49.51
N THR A 15 -38.67 22.22 -49.72
CA THR A 15 -37.91 21.05 -49.24
C THR A 15 -37.37 21.35 -47.85
N ILE A 16 -38.02 20.82 -46.81
CA ILE A 16 -37.50 20.83 -45.43
C ILE A 16 -36.52 19.67 -45.30
N VAL A 17 -35.21 19.96 -45.22
CA VAL A 17 -34.18 18.97 -44.87
C VAL A 17 -34.14 18.87 -43.35
N LEU A 18 -34.75 17.82 -42.80
CA LEU A 18 -34.66 17.49 -41.38
C LEU A 18 -33.32 16.77 -41.12
N GLY A 19 -32.33 17.51 -40.64
CA GLY A 19 -31.05 16.95 -40.20
C GLY A 19 -31.24 16.11 -38.93
N LEU A 20 -31.14 14.79 -39.07
CA LEU A 20 -31.12 13.85 -37.95
C LEU A 20 -29.71 13.88 -37.31
N VAL A 21 -29.53 14.69 -36.26
CA VAL A 21 -28.32 14.62 -35.43
C VAL A 21 -28.44 13.38 -34.54
N LEU A 22 -27.82 12.26 -34.96
CA LEU A 22 -27.61 11.13 -34.06
C LEU A 22 -26.57 11.53 -33.01
N SER A 23 -27.05 11.98 -31.85
CA SER A 23 -26.22 12.11 -30.65
C SER A 23 -25.89 10.70 -30.14
N THR A 24 -24.76 10.13 -30.58
CA THR A 24 -24.21 8.91 -29.97
C THR A 24 -23.64 9.26 -28.61
N THR A 25 -24.42 9.13 -27.55
CA THR A 25 -23.90 9.13 -26.18
C THR A 25 -23.10 7.85 -25.97
N ALA A 26 -21.78 7.94 -26.13
CA ALA A 26 -20.89 6.89 -25.69
C ALA A 26 -21.01 6.77 -24.16
N VAL A 27 -21.74 5.76 -23.69
CA VAL A 27 -21.72 5.36 -22.29
C VAL A 27 -20.37 4.71 -22.04
N PHE A 28 -19.38 5.50 -21.63
CA PHE A 28 -18.16 4.95 -21.06
C PHE A 28 -18.54 4.27 -19.75
N ALA A 29 -18.49 2.94 -19.71
CA ALA A 29 -18.59 2.21 -18.46
C ALA A 29 -17.44 2.68 -17.56
N GLN A 30 -17.76 3.44 -16.51
CA GLN A 30 -16.79 3.86 -15.53
C GLN A 30 -16.26 2.61 -14.84
N ALA A 31 -14.99 2.27 -15.10
CA ALA A 31 -14.33 1.16 -14.43
C ALA A 31 -14.52 1.31 -12.92
N SER A 32 -14.93 0.24 -12.25
CA SER A 32 -15.06 0.27 -10.79
C SER A 32 -13.71 0.63 -10.18
N PRO A 33 -13.66 1.56 -9.21
CA PRO A 33 -12.41 2.00 -8.62
C PRO A 33 -11.69 0.80 -7.99
N ASP A 34 -10.35 0.84 -8.06
CA ASP A 34 -9.51 -0.13 -7.35
C ASP A 34 -9.90 -0.19 -5.87
N ARG A 35 -9.75 -1.37 -5.27
CA ARG A 35 -10.04 -1.58 -3.85
C ARG A 35 -8.82 -2.18 -3.14
N VAL A 36 -8.56 -1.76 -1.92
CA VAL A 36 -7.51 -2.32 -1.06
C VAL A 36 -8.09 -2.76 0.27
N LEU A 37 -7.50 -3.81 0.86
CA LEU A 37 -7.90 -4.33 2.17
C LEU A 37 -6.83 -4.00 3.19
N VAL A 38 -7.17 -3.24 4.22
CA VAL A 38 -6.31 -3.00 5.39
C VAL A 38 -6.63 -4.04 6.44
N PHE A 39 -5.67 -4.92 6.70
CA PHE A 39 -5.75 -5.93 7.74
C PHE A 39 -4.89 -5.52 8.93
N SER A 40 -5.47 -5.49 10.12
CA SER A 40 -4.79 -5.02 11.35
C SER A 40 -5.02 -5.91 12.56
N LYS A 41 -5.24 -7.22 12.34
CA LYS A 41 -5.36 -8.19 13.42
C LYS A 41 -4.03 -8.37 14.13
N THR A 42 -4.06 -8.41 15.45
CA THR A 42 -2.90 -8.68 16.31
C THR A 42 -3.20 -9.86 17.23
N ALA A 43 -2.27 -10.80 17.35
CA ALA A 43 -2.32 -11.92 18.30
C ALA A 43 -1.38 -11.71 19.50
N THR A 44 -0.47 -10.73 19.44
CA THR A 44 0.45 -10.38 20.53
C THR A 44 0.33 -8.91 20.89
N PHE A 45 1.27 -8.06 20.48
CA PHE A 45 1.28 -6.64 20.83
C PHE A 45 0.35 -5.83 19.91
N ARG A 46 -0.38 -4.87 20.50
CA ARG A 46 -1.29 -3.98 19.79
C ARG A 46 -0.74 -2.55 19.76
N HIS A 47 -0.29 -2.11 18.60
CA HIS A 47 0.17 -0.74 18.39
C HIS A 47 -0.98 0.26 18.49
N GLN A 48 -0.78 1.36 19.20
CA GLN A 48 -1.82 2.39 19.38
C GLN A 48 -2.12 3.16 18.09
N SER A 49 -1.20 3.14 17.12
CA SER A 49 -1.29 3.93 15.89
C SER A 49 -2.14 3.33 14.77
N ILE A 50 -2.65 2.11 14.93
CA ILE A 50 -3.50 1.48 13.92
C ILE A 50 -4.74 2.33 13.56
N PRO A 51 -5.50 2.93 14.51
CA PRO A 51 -6.61 3.80 14.16
C PRO A 51 -6.17 5.02 13.33
N ALA A 52 -5.05 5.66 13.67
CA ALA A 52 -4.48 6.76 12.89
C ALA A 52 -4.09 6.31 11.48
N GLY A 53 -3.48 5.13 11.35
CA GLY A 53 -3.12 4.53 10.06
C GLY A 53 -4.31 4.15 9.19
N GLN A 54 -5.37 3.59 9.78
CA GLN A 54 -6.63 3.32 9.07
C GLN A 54 -7.23 4.62 8.53
N GLN A 55 -7.31 5.68 9.35
CA GLN A 55 -7.83 6.99 8.95
C GLN A 55 -7.00 7.61 7.82
N ALA A 56 -5.67 7.56 7.91
CA ALA A 56 -4.78 8.06 6.89
C ALA A 56 -4.95 7.30 5.56
N LEU A 57 -5.10 5.97 5.60
CA LEU A 57 -5.35 5.14 4.42
C LEU A 57 -6.72 5.44 3.79
N PHE A 58 -7.78 5.61 4.59
CA PHE A 58 -9.09 6.03 4.10
C PHE A 58 -9.03 7.39 3.38
N LYS A 59 -8.36 8.37 4.01
CA LYS A 59 -8.16 9.69 3.41
C LYS A 59 -7.37 9.59 2.10
N MET A 60 -6.29 8.79 2.10
CA MET A 60 -5.46 8.54 0.92
C MET A 60 -6.28 7.92 -0.22
N GLY A 61 -7.14 6.93 0.07
CA GLY A 61 -8.03 6.33 -0.92
C GLY A 61 -9.00 7.33 -1.52
N LYS A 62 -9.65 8.15 -0.69
CA LYS A 62 -10.55 9.22 -1.13
C LYS A 62 -9.84 10.23 -2.05
N GLU A 63 -8.61 10.61 -1.72
CA GLU A 63 -7.83 11.61 -2.47
C GLU A 63 -7.25 11.05 -3.79
N ASN A 64 -7.10 9.73 -3.90
CA ASN A 64 -6.42 9.09 -5.04
C ASN A 64 -7.32 8.12 -5.83
N GLY A 65 -8.63 8.16 -5.60
CA GLY A 65 -9.62 7.44 -6.42
C GLY A 65 -9.64 5.92 -6.23
N PHE A 66 -9.34 5.42 -5.03
CA PHE A 66 -9.48 3.99 -4.70
C PHE A 66 -10.25 3.78 -3.39
N LEU A 67 -10.94 2.65 -3.29
CA LEU A 67 -11.70 2.23 -2.12
C LEU A 67 -10.80 1.52 -1.12
N VAL A 68 -11.08 1.73 0.16
CA VAL A 68 -10.38 1.10 1.28
C VAL A 68 -11.42 0.38 2.11
N ASP A 69 -11.21 -0.92 2.34
CA ASP A 69 -11.90 -1.66 3.39
C ASP A 69 -10.91 -1.94 4.52
N THR A 70 -11.40 -2.03 5.76
CA THR A 70 -10.57 -2.42 6.91
C THR A 70 -11.16 -3.65 7.59
N THR A 71 -10.31 -4.50 8.15
CA THR A 71 -10.76 -5.63 8.97
C THR A 71 -9.69 -6.09 9.94
N GLU A 72 -10.13 -6.61 11.08
CA GLU A 72 -9.30 -7.40 12.00
C GLU A 72 -9.75 -8.88 12.01
N ASN A 73 -10.73 -9.24 11.17
CA ASN A 73 -11.29 -10.59 11.11
C ASN A 73 -10.58 -11.42 10.03
N ALA A 74 -9.75 -12.37 10.47
CA ALA A 74 -9.06 -13.30 9.57
C ALA A 74 -10.01 -14.19 8.74
N ALA A 75 -11.29 -14.34 9.13
CA ALA A 75 -12.29 -15.05 8.32
C ALA A 75 -12.55 -14.39 6.95
N ASN A 76 -12.12 -13.14 6.75
CA ASN A 76 -12.17 -12.46 5.46
C ASN A 76 -11.07 -12.92 4.48
N PHE A 77 -10.11 -13.74 4.92
CA PHE A 77 -9.07 -14.32 4.06
C PHE A 77 -9.58 -15.60 3.41
N THR A 78 -10.42 -15.40 2.39
CA THR A 78 -10.95 -16.45 1.52
C THR A 78 -10.66 -16.10 0.06
N ASP A 79 -10.50 -17.10 -0.80
CA ASP A 79 -10.24 -16.91 -2.24
C ASP A 79 -11.24 -15.93 -2.88
N ASP A 80 -12.53 -16.08 -2.54
CA ASP A 80 -13.60 -15.24 -3.07
C ASP A 80 -13.57 -13.79 -2.61
N ASN A 81 -13.16 -13.54 -1.36
CA ASN A 81 -13.07 -12.17 -0.87
C ASN A 81 -11.78 -11.50 -1.34
N LEU A 82 -10.64 -12.19 -1.29
CA LEU A 82 -9.33 -11.59 -1.59
C LEU A 82 -9.20 -11.15 -3.06
N LYS A 83 -9.83 -11.86 -4.02
CA LYS A 83 -9.81 -11.50 -5.45
C LYS A 83 -10.42 -10.11 -5.77
N ARG A 84 -11.14 -9.50 -4.82
CA ARG A 84 -11.74 -8.17 -4.96
C ARG A 84 -10.72 -7.04 -4.77
N TYR A 85 -9.54 -7.35 -4.22
CA TYR A 85 -8.58 -6.35 -3.78
C TYR A 85 -7.32 -6.34 -4.64
N LYS A 86 -6.92 -5.14 -5.09
CA LYS A 86 -5.65 -4.94 -5.81
C LYS A 86 -4.44 -5.08 -4.90
N ALA A 87 -4.59 -4.72 -3.64
CA ALA A 87 -3.56 -4.89 -2.63
C ALA A 87 -4.17 -5.23 -1.26
N ILE A 88 -3.43 -6.01 -0.50
CA ILE A 88 -3.67 -6.23 0.93
C ILE A 88 -2.57 -5.51 1.71
N ILE A 89 -2.97 -4.71 2.68
CA ILE A 89 -2.09 -3.90 3.53
C ILE A 89 -2.13 -4.50 4.94
N PHE A 90 -1.01 -4.99 5.44
CA PHE A 90 -0.88 -5.37 6.85
C PHE A 90 -0.42 -4.14 7.62
N LEU A 91 -1.33 -3.57 8.40
CA LEU A 91 -1.10 -2.39 9.22
C LEU A 91 -0.82 -2.84 10.65
N SER A 92 0.46 -2.97 11.00
CA SER A 92 0.94 -3.36 12.33
C SER A 92 0.27 -4.61 12.89
N THR A 93 0.11 -5.65 12.06
CA THR A 93 -0.27 -7.00 12.52
C THR A 93 0.84 -7.58 13.38
N THR A 94 0.53 -8.49 14.30
CA THR A 94 1.54 -9.15 15.16
C THR A 94 1.14 -10.57 15.51
N GLY A 95 2.12 -11.46 15.68
CA GLY A 95 1.93 -12.86 16.05
C GLY A 95 1.31 -13.75 14.95
N ASN A 96 0.79 -14.90 15.35
CA ASN A 96 0.16 -15.88 14.44
C ASN A 96 -1.33 -15.54 14.28
N VAL A 97 -1.70 -14.98 13.13
CA VAL A 97 -3.01 -14.36 12.86
C VAL A 97 -3.91 -15.24 11.99
N PHE A 98 -3.34 -16.23 11.30
CA PHE A 98 -4.01 -17.13 10.36
C PHE A 98 -4.02 -18.60 10.80
N ASN A 99 -5.07 -19.30 10.40
CA ASN A 99 -5.07 -20.76 10.28
C ASN A 99 -4.64 -21.21 8.88
N GLU A 100 -4.48 -22.52 8.68
CA GLU A 100 -3.97 -23.08 7.41
C GLU A 100 -4.84 -22.75 6.18
N ALA A 101 -6.17 -22.68 6.32
CA ALA A 101 -7.05 -22.31 5.21
C ALA A 101 -6.85 -20.84 4.79
N GLN A 102 -6.68 -19.95 5.77
CA GLN A 102 -6.43 -18.52 5.54
C GLN A 102 -5.03 -18.28 4.98
N LYS A 103 -4.03 -19.02 5.47
CA LYS A 103 -2.68 -19.04 4.89
C LYS A 103 -2.75 -19.43 3.41
N ALA A 104 -3.42 -20.53 3.08
CA ALA A 104 -3.57 -21.00 1.70
C ALA A 104 -4.28 -19.97 0.80
N ALA A 105 -5.33 -19.30 1.29
CA ALA A 105 -6.02 -18.24 0.55
C ALA A 105 -5.10 -17.04 0.28
N PHE A 106 -4.30 -16.64 1.28
CA PHE A 106 -3.36 -15.52 1.12
C PHE A 106 -2.21 -15.87 0.17
N GLN A 107 -1.69 -17.09 0.21
CA GLN A 107 -0.69 -17.57 -0.74
C GLN A 107 -1.22 -17.51 -2.17
N LYS A 108 -2.40 -18.09 -2.42
CA LYS A 108 -3.03 -18.06 -3.75
C LYS A 108 -3.23 -16.62 -4.25
N TYR A 109 -3.59 -15.70 -3.37
CA TYR A 109 -3.73 -14.28 -3.70
C TYR A 109 -2.42 -13.69 -4.25
N ILE A 110 -1.29 -13.92 -3.55
CA ILE A 110 0.03 -13.46 -4.00
C ILE A 110 0.46 -14.19 -5.29
N GLN A 111 0.25 -15.50 -5.37
CA GLN A 111 0.53 -16.31 -6.57
C GLN A 111 -0.30 -15.90 -7.79
N ALA A 112 -1.45 -15.26 -7.59
CA ALA A 112 -2.29 -14.71 -8.65
C ALA A 112 -1.90 -13.27 -9.04
N GLY A 113 -0.84 -12.71 -8.45
CA GLY A 113 -0.36 -11.36 -8.73
C GLY A 113 -0.94 -10.28 -7.83
N GLY A 114 -1.51 -10.65 -6.68
CA GLY A 114 -1.97 -9.69 -5.67
C GLY A 114 -0.83 -8.87 -5.08
N GLY A 115 -1.09 -7.58 -4.83
CA GLY A 115 -0.14 -6.68 -4.19
C GLY A 115 -0.13 -6.81 -2.67
N PHE A 116 1.02 -6.63 -2.04
CA PHE A 116 1.15 -6.65 -0.58
C PHE A 116 1.93 -5.44 -0.06
N VAL A 117 1.37 -4.78 0.94
CA VAL A 117 2.07 -3.75 1.72
C VAL A 117 2.18 -4.20 3.17
N GLY A 118 3.40 -4.29 3.70
CA GLY A 118 3.64 -4.44 5.13
C GLY A 118 4.03 -3.10 5.76
N ILE A 119 3.35 -2.72 6.84
CA ILE A 119 3.65 -1.49 7.59
C ILE A 119 4.06 -1.87 9.00
N HIS A 120 5.20 -1.33 9.44
CA HIS A 120 5.74 -1.43 10.77
C HIS A 120 5.78 -2.88 11.27
N ALA A 121 4.92 -3.23 12.23
CA ALA A 121 4.89 -4.53 12.88
C ALA A 121 4.44 -5.69 11.99
N ALA A 122 4.06 -5.46 10.74
CA ALA A 122 3.83 -6.54 9.78
C ALA A 122 5.01 -7.54 9.69
N SER A 123 6.24 -7.12 9.98
CA SER A 123 7.41 -8.02 10.08
C SER A 123 7.48 -8.84 11.39
N ASP A 124 6.65 -8.54 12.38
CA ASP A 124 6.46 -9.29 13.64
C ASP A 124 5.25 -10.25 13.56
N THR A 125 4.93 -10.73 12.36
CA THR A 125 3.76 -11.58 12.08
C THR A 125 4.21 -12.93 11.53
N GLU A 126 3.54 -14.01 11.92
CA GLU A 126 3.71 -15.36 11.35
C GLU A 126 5.18 -15.86 11.30
N HIS A 127 5.89 -15.76 12.42
CA HIS A 127 7.29 -16.21 12.56
C HIS A 127 7.47 -17.71 12.29
N ASP A 128 6.46 -18.52 12.59
CA ASP A 128 6.46 -19.98 12.37
C ASP A 128 6.11 -20.36 10.92
N TRP A 129 5.91 -19.38 10.04
CA TRP A 129 5.52 -19.61 8.66
C TRP A 129 6.56 -19.04 7.69
N PRO A 130 7.59 -19.82 7.30
CA PRO A 130 8.71 -19.33 6.50
C PRO A 130 8.32 -18.66 5.18
N TRP A 131 7.22 -19.08 4.56
CA TRP A 131 6.69 -18.44 3.35
C TRP A 131 6.35 -16.96 3.59
N TYR A 132 5.76 -16.63 4.75
CA TYR A 132 5.49 -15.25 5.11
C TYR A 132 6.77 -14.44 5.31
N GLY A 133 7.81 -15.03 5.91
CA GLY A 133 9.13 -14.42 6.02
C GLY A 133 9.72 -14.02 4.66
N GLN A 134 9.57 -14.88 3.65
CA GLN A 134 9.98 -14.58 2.27
C GLN A 134 9.11 -13.48 1.63
N LEU A 135 7.81 -13.49 1.92
CA LEU A 135 6.88 -12.46 1.45
C LEU A 135 7.26 -11.08 2.01
N VAL A 136 7.32 -10.95 3.34
CA VAL A 136 7.61 -9.66 4.01
C VAL A 136 9.07 -9.25 3.86
N GLY A 137 9.97 -10.19 3.63
CA GLY A 137 11.40 -9.99 3.37
C GLY A 137 12.28 -10.31 4.58
N ALA A 138 11.98 -9.77 5.75
CA ALA A 138 12.70 -10.06 7.00
C ALA A 138 11.75 -9.98 8.20
N TYR A 139 12.06 -10.74 9.26
CA TYR A 139 11.30 -10.69 10.50
C TYR A 139 11.85 -9.63 11.45
N PHE A 140 10.97 -9.00 12.22
CA PHE A 140 11.33 -8.19 13.37
C PHE A 140 12.08 -9.04 14.41
N ILE A 141 13.13 -8.49 15.04
CA ILE A 141 13.87 -9.16 16.12
C ILE A 141 13.72 -8.42 17.44
N ASN A 142 13.98 -7.12 17.45
CA ASN A 142 13.81 -6.23 18.60
C ASN A 142 13.93 -4.77 18.14
N HIS A 143 13.84 -3.83 19.09
CA HIS A 143 14.12 -2.41 18.91
C HIS A 143 14.88 -1.87 20.14
N PRO A 144 15.46 -0.65 20.07
CA PRO A 144 15.97 0.07 21.24
C PRO A 144 14.94 0.18 22.37
N GLY A 145 15.40 0.35 23.62
CA GLY A 145 14.48 0.50 24.76
C GLY A 145 13.83 -0.78 25.30
N MET A 146 14.20 -1.96 24.75
CA MET A 146 13.75 -3.27 25.24
C MET A 146 14.37 -3.68 26.58
N TYR A 147 15.51 -3.10 26.95
CA TYR A 147 16.27 -3.46 28.14
C TYR A 147 16.39 -2.30 29.12
N VAL A 148 16.46 -2.64 30.41
CA VAL A 148 16.71 -1.68 31.49
C VAL A 148 18.22 -1.59 31.68
N GLY A 149 18.79 -0.39 31.56
CA GLY A 149 20.22 -0.16 31.83
C GLY A 149 20.55 -0.33 33.31
N GLU A 150 21.84 -0.40 33.64
CA GLU A 150 22.34 -0.57 35.02
C GLU A 150 21.85 0.54 35.97
N ASN A 151 21.51 1.72 35.43
CA ASN A 151 20.94 2.84 36.17
C ASN A 151 19.41 2.75 36.39
N GLY A 152 18.80 1.61 36.06
CA GLY A 152 17.36 1.38 36.19
C GLY A 152 16.49 2.07 35.14
N LYS A 153 17.06 2.78 34.17
CA LYS A 153 16.31 3.49 33.12
C LYS A 153 16.29 2.68 31.82
N ARG A 154 15.13 2.69 31.14
CA ARG A 154 15.01 2.24 29.76
C ARG A 154 15.35 3.40 28.82
N SER A 155 16.09 3.13 27.75
CA SER A 155 16.07 4.02 26.58
C SER A 155 14.65 4.03 26.01
N SER A 156 14.23 5.15 25.41
CA SER A 156 12.92 5.22 24.76
C SER A 156 12.92 4.32 23.52
N ASN A 157 11.87 3.54 23.32
CA ASN A 157 11.69 2.79 22.07
C ASN A 157 11.39 3.72 20.89
N VAL A 158 10.74 4.86 21.15
CA VAL A 158 10.55 5.96 20.20
C VAL A 158 11.62 7.02 20.39
N GLN A 159 12.39 7.32 19.36
CA GLN A 159 13.48 8.29 19.44
C GLN A 159 13.70 9.02 18.12
N ASP A 160 14.37 10.16 18.18
CA ASP A 160 14.83 10.88 17.00
C ASP A 160 15.98 10.11 16.33
N GLY A 161 16.01 10.14 15.01
CA GLY A 161 17.05 9.54 14.16
C GLY A 161 17.00 10.12 12.75
N GLU A 162 17.88 9.63 11.89
CA GLU A 162 17.99 10.05 10.50
C GLU A 162 18.00 8.85 9.56
N ALA A 163 17.02 8.79 8.67
CA ALA A 163 16.97 7.82 7.59
C ALA A 163 17.52 8.43 6.30
N TYR A 164 18.04 7.61 5.40
CA TYR A 164 18.57 8.06 4.11
C TYR A 164 18.20 7.12 2.96
N ALA A 165 17.93 7.71 1.81
CA ALA A 165 17.59 6.96 0.60
C ALA A 165 18.84 6.30 0.00
N VAL A 166 18.72 5.04 -0.41
CA VAL A 166 19.78 4.29 -1.11
C VAL A 166 19.39 3.88 -2.53
N ASP A 167 18.10 3.82 -2.82
CA ASP A 167 17.55 3.74 -4.18
C ASP A 167 16.32 4.64 -4.28
N LYS A 168 16.18 5.36 -5.38
CA LYS A 168 15.09 6.31 -5.65
C LYS A 168 14.25 5.95 -6.88
N LYS A 169 14.48 4.79 -7.49
CA LYS A 169 13.80 4.38 -8.73
C LYS A 169 12.36 3.92 -8.51
N ASN A 170 12.03 3.40 -7.33
CA ASN A 170 10.68 2.92 -7.02
C ASN A 170 9.69 4.10 -6.84
N PRO A 171 8.42 3.99 -7.27
CA PRO A 171 7.39 5.01 -7.03
C PRO A 171 7.25 5.46 -5.57
N SER A 172 7.50 4.59 -4.59
CA SER A 172 7.53 4.94 -3.16
C SER A 172 8.58 6.00 -2.80
N MET A 173 9.52 6.29 -3.68
CA MET A 173 10.60 7.24 -3.45
C MET A 173 10.36 8.59 -4.12
N PHE A 174 9.23 8.77 -4.82
CA PHE A 174 8.88 10.05 -5.42
C PHE A 174 8.70 11.13 -4.34
N GLY A 175 9.61 12.12 -4.36
CA GLY A 175 9.64 13.20 -3.37
C GLY A 175 10.21 12.80 -2.00
N PHE A 176 10.78 11.60 -1.86
CA PHE A 176 11.50 11.19 -0.65
C PHE A 176 12.88 11.90 -0.61
N PRO A 177 13.24 12.57 0.49
CA PRO A 177 14.48 13.34 0.57
C PRO A 177 15.71 12.42 0.62
N ASP A 178 16.91 12.95 0.33
CA ASP A 178 18.15 12.17 0.48
C ASP A 178 18.40 11.75 1.93
N ARG A 179 18.10 12.65 2.88
CA ARG A 179 18.09 12.41 4.32
C ARG A 179 16.79 12.91 4.93
N TRP A 180 16.30 12.18 5.93
CA TRP A 180 15.04 12.44 6.60
C TRP A 180 15.21 12.30 8.10
N LYS A 181 15.12 13.42 8.81
CA LYS A 181 14.98 13.42 10.27
C LYS A 181 13.61 12.89 10.64
N ILE A 182 13.59 11.86 11.46
CA ILE A 182 12.39 11.11 11.83
C ILE A 182 12.43 10.80 13.31
N LYS A 183 11.26 10.82 13.95
CA LYS A 183 11.06 10.33 15.30
C LYS A 183 10.07 9.17 15.26
N ASP A 184 10.55 7.97 15.49
CA ASP A 184 9.76 6.74 15.39
C ASP A 184 10.41 5.61 16.22
N GLU A 185 9.85 4.41 16.17
CA GLU A 185 10.50 3.19 16.69
C GLU A 185 11.32 2.50 15.60
N PHE A 186 12.59 2.21 15.90
CA PHE A 186 13.54 1.70 14.92
C PHE A 186 13.83 0.21 15.13
N TYR A 187 13.32 -0.62 14.22
CA TYR A 187 13.39 -2.08 14.28
C TYR A 187 14.74 -2.63 13.83
N ASN A 188 15.25 -3.61 14.57
CA ASN A 188 16.28 -4.53 14.09
C ASN A 188 15.61 -5.76 13.49
N PHE A 189 16.24 -6.33 12.45
CA PHE A 189 15.66 -7.39 11.65
C PHE A 189 16.50 -8.65 11.64
N SER A 190 15.88 -9.77 11.29
CA SER A 190 16.62 -10.95 10.84
C SER A 190 17.36 -10.64 9.54
N GLU A 191 18.23 -11.56 9.13
CA GLU A 191 18.63 -11.59 7.71
C GLU A 191 17.41 -11.66 6.78
N PHE A 192 17.56 -11.16 5.56
CA PHE A 192 16.53 -11.29 4.54
C PHE A 192 16.28 -12.75 4.17
N LYS A 193 15.01 -13.14 4.09
CA LYS A 193 14.54 -14.47 3.73
C LYS A 193 14.30 -14.62 2.22
N SER A 194 14.34 -13.52 1.49
CA SER A 194 14.26 -13.42 0.03
C SER A 194 15.11 -12.24 -0.47
N PRO A 195 15.59 -12.26 -1.73
CA PRO A 195 16.29 -11.10 -2.29
C PRO A 195 15.37 -9.88 -2.38
N VAL A 196 15.81 -8.75 -1.79
CA VAL A 196 15.04 -7.51 -1.76
C VAL A 196 15.81 -6.34 -2.36
N ASN A 197 15.09 -5.32 -2.81
CA ASN A 197 15.66 -4.03 -3.19
C ASN A 197 15.45 -3.04 -2.03
N VAL A 198 16.51 -2.74 -1.29
CA VAL A 198 16.47 -1.77 -0.18
C VAL A 198 16.31 -0.37 -0.74
N LEU A 199 15.39 0.40 -0.17
CA LEU A 199 15.07 1.77 -0.57
C LEU A 199 15.61 2.81 0.40
N VAL A 200 15.48 2.52 1.70
CA VAL A 200 15.80 3.42 2.80
C VAL A 200 16.59 2.66 3.84
N LYS A 201 17.64 3.29 4.36
CA LYS A 201 18.40 2.81 5.52
C LYS A 201 18.34 3.82 6.66
N LEU A 202 18.59 3.35 7.88
CA LEU A 202 18.73 4.18 9.07
C LEU A 202 20.21 4.44 9.38
N ASP A 203 20.53 5.66 9.80
CA ASP A 203 21.87 6.03 10.26
C ASP A 203 21.99 5.75 11.77
N GLU A 204 22.60 4.63 12.15
CA GLU A 204 22.76 4.27 13.57
C GLU A 204 23.60 5.24 14.39
N LYS A 205 24.31 6.19 13.75
CA LYS A 205 25.03 7.26 14.46
C LYS A 205 24.11 8.39 14.93
N SER A 206 22.87 8.40 14.46
CA SER A 206 21.89 9.45 14.76
C SER A 206 21.00 9.15 15.98
N TYR A 207 21.07 7.93 16.51
CA TYR A 207 20.24 7.46 17.62
C TYR A 207 21.03 6.44 18.48
N VAL A 208 20.43 5.91 19.56
CA VAL A 208 21.13 4.97 20.48
C VAL A 208 20.57 3.54 20.40
N ASP A 209 21.43 2.57 20.74
CA ASP A 209 21.13 1.12 20.81
C ASP A 209 20.76 0.47 19.46
N GLY A 210 21.30 0.98 18.35
CA GLY A 210 21.30 0.30 17.05
C GLY A 210 22.09 -1.02 17.08
N LYS A 211 21.68 -2.00 16.28
CA LYS A 211 22.25 -3.36 16.26
C LYS A 211 22.48 -3.94 14.85
N MET A 212 22.20 -3.17 13.81
CA MET A 212 22.33 -3.56 12.40
C MET A 212 23.58 -2.95 11.75
N GLY A 213 24.26 -2.00 12.40
CA GLY A 213 25.44 -1.31 11.91
C GLY A 213 25.16 -0.45 10.68
N ASP A 214 26.14 -0.32 9.77
CA ASP A 214 26.01 0.48 8.55
C ASP A 214 24.97 -0.07 7.54
N ASN A 215 24.39 -1.25 7.81
CA ASN A 215 23.40 -1.90 6.96
C ASN A 215 22.07 -2.11 7.67
N HIS A 216 21.42 -1.01 8.05
CA HIS A 216 20.12 -1.01 8.71
C HIS A 216 18.97 -0.67 7.74
N PRO A 217 18.35 -1.65 7.04
CA PRO A 217 17.23 -1.39 6.15
C PRO A 217 15.97 -1.00 6.91
N MET A 218 15.25 0.01 6.42
CA MET A 218 13.96 0.46 6.97
C MET A 218 12.81 0.46 5.96
N ALA A 219 13.11 0.33 4.68
CA ALA A 219 12.09 0.10 3.64
C ALA A 219 12.69 -0.66 2.47
N TRP A 220 11.91 -1.55 1.86
CA TRP A 220 12.31 -2.34 0.71
C TRP A 220 11.13 -2.74 -0.15
N TYR A 221 11.43 -3.21 -1.36
CA TYR A 221 10.46 -3.80 -2.26
C TYR A 221 11.05 -4.98 -3.01
N HIS A 222 10.20 -5.91 -3.44
CA HIS A 222 10.57 -6.98 -4.35
C HIS A 222 9.35 -7.57 -5.03
N GLU A 223 9.61 -8.48 -5.94
CA GLU A 223 8.61 -9.42 -6.45
C GLU A 223 8.79 -10.75 -5.71
N PHE A 224 7.68 -11.34 -5.29
CA PHE A 224 7.68 -12.65 -4.65
C PHE A 224 6.58 -13.51 -5.26
N GLU A 225 6.97 -14.65 -5.80
CA GLU A 225 6.15 -15.44 -6.72
C GLU A 225 5.66 -14.56 -7.89
N LYS A 226 4.37 -14.20 -7.96
CA LYS A 226 3.84 -13.27 -8.96
C LYS A 226 3.41 -11.93 -8.37
N GLY A 227 3.48 -11.77 -7.04
CA GLY A 227 3.04 -10.57 -6.34
C GLY A 227 4.13 -9.52 -6.26
N LYS A 228 3.72 -8.26 -6.11
CA LYS A 228 4.59 -7.13 -5.81
C LYS A 228 4.48 -6.75 -4.35
N ILE A 229 5.62 -6.62 -3.70
CA ILE A 229 5.73 -6.46 -2.26
C ILE A 229 6.41 -5.13 -1.98
N PHE A 230 5.82 -4.34 -1.08
CA PHE A 230 6.44 -3.17 -0.49
C PHE A 230 6.36 -3.27 1.03
N TYR A 231 7.47 -3.00 1.71
CA TYR A 231 7.52 -2.98 3.16
C TYR A 231 8.15 -1.68 3.64
N THR A 232 7.59 -1.12 4.70
CA THR A 232 8.18 0.00 5.45
C THR A 232 8.12 -0.30 6.94
N ALA A 233 9.26 -0.15 7.62
CA ALA A 233 9.39 -0.36 9.06
C ALA A 233 8.84 0.80 9.88
N PHE A 234 8.67 1.97 9.24
CA PHE A 234 8.12 3.16 9.88
C PHE A 234 6.61 3.04 10.13
N GLY A 235 6.10 3.86 11.05
CA GLY A 235 4.67 3.94 11.36
C GLY A 235 4.31 3.42 12.75
N HIS A 236 5.22 3.48 13.73
CA HIS A 236 4.91 3.14 15.11
C HIS A 236 3.98 4.17 15.74
N THR A 237 4.27 5.47 15.55
CA THR A 237 3.54 6.56 16.21
C THR A 237 2.36 7.08 15.38
N ASP A 238 1.42 7.75 16.04
CA ASP A 238 0.28 8.40 15.38
C ASP A 238 0.73 9.52 14.43
N GLU A 239 1.77 10.27 14.82
CA GLU A 239 2.31 11.40 14.08
C GLU A 239 2.80 11.00 12.68
N MET A 240 3.32 9.77 12.53
CA MET A 240 3.75 9.24 11.24
C MET A 240 2.61 9.27 10.22
N TYR A 241 1.38 9.01 10.63
CA TYR A 241 0.20 9.02 9.76
C TYR A 241 -0.32 10.42 9.41
N SER A 242 0.37 11.47 9.87
CA SER A 242 0.21 12.85 9.40
C SER A 242 1.47 13.41 8.71
N ASN A 243 2.57 12.64 8.74
CA ASN A 243 3.85 13.08 8.19
C ASN A 243 3.84 13.05 6.65
N PRO A 244 4.11 14.17 5.96
CA PRO A 244 3.98 14.23 4.50
C PRO A 244 5.01 13.37 3.76
N VAL A 245 6.20 13.14 4.33
CA VAL A 245 7.20 12.24 3.71
C VAL A 245 6.70 10.81 3.78
N PHE A 246 6.23 10.37 4.95
CA PHE A 246 5.70 9.02 5.14
C PHE A 246 4.45 8.74 4.30
N LEU A 247 3.49 9.68 4.28
CA LEU A 247 2.25 9.49 3.51
C LEU A 247 2.50 9.40 2.00
N LYS A 248 3.46 10.18 1.47
CA LYS A 248 3.87 10.07 0.06
C LYS A 248 4.61 8.76 -0.20
N HIS A 249 5.48 8.34 0.71
CA HIS A 249 6.19 7.07 0.64
C HIS A 249 5.22 5.88 0.58
N LEU A 250 4.23 5.88 1.47
CA LEU A 250 3.20 4.85 1.56
C LEU A 250 2.30 4.84 0.31
N LEU A 251 1.88 6.01 -0.19
CA LEU A 251 1.10 6.11 -1.42
C LEU A 251 1.87 5.55 -2.62
N GLY A 252 3.14 5.91 -2.78
CA GLY A 252 3.97 5.41 -3.88
C GLY A 252 4.23 3.89 -3.76
N GLY A 253 4.42 3.37 -2.55
CA GLY A 253 4.51 1.94 -2.30
C GLY A 253 3.21 1.21 -2.69
N LEU A 254 2.06 1.77 -2.32
CA LEU A 254 0.76 1.24 -2.71
C LEU A 254 0.56 1.28 -4.24
N GLN A 255 0.98 2.37 -4.90
CA GLN A 255 0.96 2.48 -6.36
C GLN A 255 1.83 1.42 -7.02
N TYR A 256 3.03 1.16 -6.49
CA TYR A 256 3.91 0.10 -6.98
C TYR A 256 3.23 -1.27 -6.94
N VAL A 257 2.68 -1.67 -5.80
CA VAL A 257 2.13 -3.03 -5.63
C VAL A 257 0.81 -3.27 -6.35
N LYS A 258 0.05 -2.20 -6.65
CA LYS A 258 -1.21 -2.29 -7.41
C LYS A 258 -0.99 -2.53 -8.91
N THR A 259 0.23 -2.41 -9.41
CA THR A 259 0.55 -2.70 -10.81
C THR A 259 0.78 -4.19 -11.02
N THR A 260 0.45 -4.71 -12.20
CA THR A 260 0.73 -6.10 -12.55
C THR A 260 2.25 -6.35 -12.56
N ALA A 261 2.69 -7.50 -12.02
CA ALA A 261 4.03 -8.02 -12.27
C ALA A 261 4.23 -8.27 -13.78
N LYS A 262 5.45 -8.03 -14.27
CA LYS A 262 5.77 -8.20 -15.69
C LYS A 262 5.97 -9.66 -16.05
#